data_AF-A0A7V8VTR0-F1
#
_entry.id   AF-A0A7V8VTR0-F1
#
_cell.length_a   1.000
_cell.length_b   1.000
_cell.length_c   1.000
_cell.angle_alpha   90.00
_cell.angle_beta   90.00
_cell.angle_gamma   90.00
#
_symmetry.space_group_name_H-M   'P 1'
#
loop_
_entity.id
_entity.type
_entity.pdbx_description
1 polymer ?
#
loop_
_entity_poly.entity_id
_entity_poly.type
_entity_poly.pdbx_seq_one_letter_code
_entity_poly.pdbx_strand_id
1 'polypeptide(L)'
;MAKFVLDTNVFIHAIRSDEARRALAAWQRQMGPHLYQHAVVVSELLVGARNEETFDRWHERWVAPAERLGRVITPTYTAWSRAARIITRLVQAGHLTAG
;
A
#
# COMPACT_ATOMS: atom_id res chain seq x y z
N MET A 1 13.47 -2.51 15.18
CA MET A 1 12.79 -1.27 14.76
C MET A 1 11.60 -1.64 13.88
N ALA A 2 10.48 -0.93 13.97
CA ALA A 2 9.25 -1.28 13.26
C ALA A 2 9.39 -1.09 11.74
N LYS A 3 8.73 -1.95 10.95
CA LYS A 3 8.57 -1.76 9.50
C LYS A 3 7.27 -1.00 9.26
N PHE A 4 7.30 -0.03 8.36
CA PHE A 4 6.09 0.70 7.95
C PHE A 4 5.65 0.22 6.58
N VAL A 5 4.34 0.03 6.44
CA VAL A 5 3.66 -0.24 5.18
C VAL A 5 2.51 0.76 5.12
N LEU A 6 2.34 1.41 3.97
CA LEU A 6 1.26 2.38 3.77
C LEU A 6 0.08 1.68 3.10
N ASP A 7 -1.12 2.09 3.49
CA ASP A 7 -2.36 1.71 2.82
C ASP A 7 -2.57 2.52 1.53
N THR A 8 -3.31 1.96 0.58
CA THR A 8 -3.63 2.59 -0.72
C THR A 8 -4.25 3.98 -0.55
N ASN A 9 -5.07 4.18 0.49
CA ASN A 9 -5.72 5.47 0.74
C ASN A 9 -4.74 6.62 0.98
N VAL A 10 -3.56 6.34 1.55
CA VAL A 10 -2.52 7.37 1.77
C VAL A 10 -1.99 7.88 0.43
N PHE A 11 -1.76 6.97 -0.53
CA PHE A 11 -1.33 7.34 -1.88
C PHE A 11 -2.43 8.05 -2.65
N ILE A 12 -3.67 7.57 -2.58
CA ILE A 12 -4.81 8.23 -3.22
C ILE A 12 -4.97 9.66 -2.71
N HIS A 13 -4.84 9.87 -1.40
CA HIS A 13 -4.92 11.21 -0.81
C HIS A 13 -3.77 12.12 -1.32
N ALA A 14 -2.54 11.60 -1.37
CA ALA A 14 -1.39 12.32 -1.92
C ALA A 14 -1.48 12.59 -3.43
N ILE A 15 -2.22 11.78 -4.19
CA ILE A 15 -2.47 12.02 -5.61
C ILE A 15 -3.49 13.16 -5.80
N ARG A 16 -4.47 13.26 -4.91
CA ARG A 16 -5.58 14.23 -5.00
C ARG A 16 -5.29 15.58 -4.33
N SER A 17 -4.31 15.65 -3.42
CA SER A 17 -4.00 16.86 -2.66
C SER A 17 -2.51 17.14 -2.64
N ASP A 18 -2.13 18.35 -3.03
CA ASP A 18 -0.75 18.83 -2.99
C ASP A 18 -0.20 18.92 -1.58
N GLU A 19 -1.03 19.27 -0.61
CA GLU A 19 -0.67 19.31 0.80
C GLU A 19 -0.33 17.90 1.30
N ALA A 20 -1.23 16.94 1.05
CA ALA A 20 -1.02 15.55 1.41
C ALA A 20 0.22 14.96 0.74
N ARG A 21 0.46 15.32 -0.52
CA ARG A 21 1.66 14.92 -1.27
C ARG A 21 2.94 15.41 -0.62
N ARG A 22 2.98 16.67 -0.19
CA ARG A 22 4.13 17.25 0.50
C ARG A 22 4.34 16.61 1.87
N ALA A 23 3.27 16.38 2.63
CA ALA A 23 3.33 15.72 3.93
C ALA A 23 3.87 14.29 3.80
N LEU A 24 3.36 13.51 2.85
CA LEU A 24 3.83 12.16 2.58
C LEU A 24 5.31 12.15 2.19
N ALA A 25 5.73 13.02 1.27
CA ALA A 25 7.13 13.11 0.86
C ALA A 25 8.05 13.49 2.03
N ALA A 26 7.62 14.38 2.94
CA ALA A 26 8.38 14.72 4.13
C ALA A 26 8.54 13.54 5.09
N TRP A 27 7.45 12.80 5.33
CA TRP A 27 7.48 11.61 6.16
C TRP A 27 8.33 10.49 5.55
N GLN A 28 8.23 10.26 4.24
CA GLN A 28 9.02 9.24 3.53
C GLN A 28 10.53 9.52 3.60
N ARG A 29 10.96 10.79 3.60
CA ARG A 29 12.38 11.13 3.80
C ARG A 29 12.89 10.72 5.18
N GLN A 30 12.04 10.76 6.20
CA GLN A 30 12.41 10.37 7.57
C GLN A 30 12.34 8.85 7.76
N MET A 31 11.31 8.21 7.22
CA MET A 31 11.04 6.78 7.43
C MET A 31 11.61 5.87 6.35
N GLY A 32 12.26 6.44 5.32
CA GLY A 32 12.77 5.73 4.14
C GLY A 32 13.48 4.41 4.44
N PRO A 33 14.42 4.34 5.40
CA PRO A 33 15.11 3.08 5.76
C PRO A 33 14.19 1.95 6.26
N HIS A 34 12.99 2.28 6.75
CA HIS A 34 12.04 1.36 7.37
C HIS A 34 10.72 1.25 6.61
N LEU A 35 10.60 1.95 5.48
CA LEU A 35 9.42 1.93 4.62
C LEU A 35 9.49 0.77 3.63
N TYR A 36 8.42 -0.03 3.61
CA TYR A 36 8.18 -1.13 2.69
C TYR A 36 6.87 -0.91 1.94
N GLN A 37 6.77 -1.52 0.76
CA GLN A 37 5.52 -1.60 0.01
C GLN A 37 4.91 -2.99 0.15
N HIS A 38 3.58 -3.07 0.10
CA HIS A 38 2.87 -4.34 0.11
C HIS A 38 2.28 -4.62 -1.27
N ALA A 39 2.48 -5.84 -1.79
CA ALA A 39 2.12 -6.16 -3.17
C ALA A 39 0.62 -5.94 -3.49
N VAL A 40 -0.26 -6.14 -2.50
CA VAL A 40 -1.71 -5.85 -2.65
C VAL A 40 -1.96 -4.35 -2.80
N VAL A 41 -1.31 -3.51 -1.98
CA VAL A 41 -1.43 -2.05 -2.05
C VAL A 41 -0.88 -1.53 -3.37
N VAL A 42 0.23 -2.10 -3.84
CA VAL A 42 0.80 -1.78 -5.16
C VAL A 42 -0.23 -2.09 -6.27
N SER A 43 -0.84 -3.28 -6.24
CA SER A 43 -1.88 -3.66 -7.20
C SER A 43 -3.06 -2.70 -7.19
N GLU A 44 -3.62 -2.42 -6.01
CA GLU A 44 -4.76 -1.49 -5.85
C GLU A 44 -4.42 -0.09 -6.36
N LEU A 45 -3.24 0.43 -6.03
CA LEU A 45 -2.77 1.73 -6.50
C LEU A 45 -2.70 1.78 -8.03
N LEU A 46 -2.06 0.79 -8.65
CA LEU A 46 -1.81 0.78 -10.09
C LEU A 46 -3.08 0.51 -10.91
N VAL A 47 -4.01 -0.30 -10.42
CA VAL A 47 -5.36 -0.45 -11.03
C VAL A 47 -6.08 0.91 -11.09
N GLY A 48 -5.81 1.81 -10.16
CA GLY A 48 -6.36 3.16 -10.14
C GLY A 48 -5.89 4.08 -11.28
N ALA A 49 -4.87 3.69 -12.05
CA ALA A 49 -4.25 4.52 -13.09
C ALA A 49 -5.12 4.71 -14.35
N ARG A 50 -6.08 3.82 -14.63
CA ARG A 50 -7.06 3.88 -15.75
C ARG A 50 -6.51 3.87 -17.18
N ASN A 51 -5.23 4.12 -17.42
CA ASN A 51 -4.53 3.95 -18.70
C ASN A 51 -3.04 3.63 -18.48
N GLU A 52 -2.38 3.12 -19.53
CA GLU A 52 -0.98 2.67 -19.49
C GLU A 52 0.01 3.80 -19.18
N GLU A 53 -0.16 4.99 -19.78
CA GLU A 53 0.73 6.13 -19.51
C GLU A 53 0.70 6.54 -18.01
N THR A 54 -0.49 6.56 -17.40
CA THR A 54 -0.64 6.86 -15.98
C THR A 54 -0.13 5.72 -15.12
N PHE A 55 -0.27 4.48 -15.57
CA PHE A 55 0.26 3.30 -14.89
C PHE A 55 1.77 3.42 -14.77
N ASP A 56 2.48 3.64 -15.88
CA ASP A 56 3.93 3.75 -15.91
C ASP A 56 4.43 4.90 -15.03
N ARG A 57 3.77 6.06 -15.13
CA ARG A 57 4.09 7.22 -14.30
C ARG A 57 3.89 6.95 -12.81
N TRP A 58 2.82 6.25 -12.43
CA TRP A 58 2.55 5.91 -11.03
C TRP A 58 3.48 4.82 -10.51
N HIS A 59 3.78 3.84 -11.34
CA HIS A 59 4.74 2.78 -11.05
C HIS A 59 6.11 3.37 -10.74
N GLU A 60 6.67 4.17 -11.65
CA GLU A 60 8.01 4.73 -11.46
C GLU A 60 8.07 5.66 -10.23
N ARG A 61 7.01 6.41 -9.98
CA ARG A 61 6.96 7.36 -8.87
C ARG A 61 6.80 6.69 -7.51
N TRP A 62 5.94 5.68 -7.39
CA TRP A 62 5.46 5.18 -6.10
C TRP A 62 5.91 3.75 -5.77
N VAL A 63 6.24 2.95 -6.78
CA VAL A 63 6.48 1.50 -6.64
C VAL A 63 7.95 1.18 -6.88
N ALA A 64 8.51 1.63 -8.00
CA ALA A 64 9.88 1.32 -8.42
C ALA A 64 10.96 1.61 -7.35
N PRO A 65 10.87 2.66 -6.51
CA PRO A 65 11.84 2.87 -5.44
C PRO A 65 11.90 1.71 -4.44
N ALA A 66 10.77 1.10 -4.09
CA ALA A 66 10.73 -0.03 -3.16
C ALA A 66 11.22 -1.32 -3.82
N GLU A 67 10.91 -1.53 -5.10
CA GLU A 67 11.40 -2.69 -5.87
C GLU A 67 12.92 -2.67 -6.00
N ARG A 68 13.50 -1.54 -6.39
CA ARG A 68 14.96 -1.36 -6.50
C ARG A 68 15.70 -1.65 -5.19
N LEU A 69 15.04 -1.40 -4.06
CA LEU A 69 15.58 -1.65 -2.73
C LEU A 69 15.27 -3.06 -2.18
N GLY A 70 14.53 -3.90 -2.92
CA GLY A 70 14.08 -5.20 -2.44
C GLY A 70 13.10 -5.11 -1.26
N ARG A 71 12.29 -4.06 -1.21
CA ARG A 71 11.39 -3.73 -0.08
C ARG A 71 9.90 -3.90 -0.42
N VAL A 72 9.59 -4.78 -1.36
CA VAL A 72 8.22 -5.22 -1.62
C VAL A 72 7.92 -6.47 -0.81
N ILE A 73 6.88 -6.41 0.00
CA ILE A 73 6.36 -7.53 0.78
C ILE A 73 5.27 -8.21 -0.05
N THR A 74 5.55 -9.45 -0.45
CA THR A 74 4.57 -10.32 -1.12
C THR A 74 3.96 -11.28 -0.09
N PRO A 75 2.63 -11.22 0.12
CA PRO A 75 1.96 -12.14 1.04
C PRO A 75 2.13 -13.59 0.61
N THR A 76 2.44 -14.46 1.57
CA THR A 76 2.41 -15.89 1.36
C THR A 76 0.99 -16.42 1.48
N TYR A 77 0.74 -17.64 1.02
CA TYR A 77 -0.53 -18.34 1.26
C TYR A 77 -0.94 -18.32 2.75
N THR A 78 0.00 -18.55 3.66
CA THR A 78 -0.24 -18.49 5.10
C THR A 78 -0.66 -17.10 5.59
N ALA A 79 -0.13 -16.03 5.00
CA ALA A 79 -0.56 -14.67 5.32
C ALA A 79 -2.03 -14.45 4.92
N TRP A 80 -2.43 -14.95 3.74
CA TRP A 80 -3.83 -14.93 3.29
C TRP A 80 -4.74 -15.72 4.22
N SER A 81 -4.37 -16.94 4.61
CA SER A 81 -5.18 -17.75 5.54
C SER A 81 -5.34 -17.08 6.91
N ARG A 82 -4.30 -16.39 7.39
CA ARG A 82 -4.37 -15.59 8.63
C ARG A 82 -5.29 -14.39 8.47
N ALA A 83 -5.21 -13.67 7.35
CA ALA A 83 -6.09 -12.55 7.05
C ALA A 83 -7.56 -13.00 7.02
N ALA A 84 -7.85 -14.11 6.34
CA ALA A 84 -9.19 -14.71 6.31
C ALA A 84 -9.72 -15.00 7.71
N ARG A 85 -8.89 -15.62 8.58
CA ARG A 85 -9.26 -15.88 9.98
C ARG A 85 -9.58 -14.59 10.77
N ILE A 86 -8.83 -13.52 10.53
CA ILE A 86 -9.09 -12.21 11.16
C ILE A 86 -10.44 -11.66 10.67
N ILE A 87 -10.69 -11.69 9.36
CA ILE A 87 -11.96 -11.23 8.78
C ILE A 87 -13.13 -12.03 9.35
N THR A 88 -13.03 -13.36 9.42
CA THR A 88 -14.08 -14.20 10.03
C THR A 88 -14.41 -13.77 11.46
N ARG A 89 -13.39 -13.47 12.27
CA ARG A 89 -13.58 -12.98 13.65
C ARG A 89 -14.26 -11.62 13.69
N LEU A 90 -13.89 -10.72 12.79
CA LEU A 90 -14.52 -9.39 12.68
C LEU A 90 -15.99 -9.51 12.26
N VAL A 91 -16.32 -10.43 11.36
CA VAL A 91 -17.70 -10.73 10.98
C VAL A 91 -18.50 -11.29 12.15
N GLN A 92 -17.94 -12.27 12.88
CA GLN A 92 -18.58 -12.83 14.07
C GLN A 92 -18.83 -11.78 15.17
N ALA A 93 -17.95 -10.77 15.26
CA ALA A 93 -18.08 -9.65 16.18
C ALA A 93 -19.02 -8.53 15.69
N GLY A 94 -19.58 -8.64 14.47
CA GLY A 94 -20.46 -7.63 13.89
C GLY A 94 -19.75 -6.36 13.41
N HIS A 95 -18.43 -6.39 13.26
CA HIS A 95 -17.63 -5.26 12.74
C HIS A 95 -17.57 -5.23 11.21
N LEU A 96 -17.82 -6.37 10.57
CA LEU A 96 -17.89 -6.54 9.11
C LEU A 96 -19.07 -7.44 8.76
N THR A 97 -19.57 -7.35 7.53
CA THR A 97 -20.50 -8.33 6.97
C THR A 97 -19.72 -9.43 6.26
N ALA A 98 -20.19 -10.68 6.34
CA ALA A 98 -19.83 -11.65 5.32
C ALA A 98 -20.40 -11.11 4.01
N GLY A 99 -19.54 -10.96 2.98
CA GLY A 99 -19.95 -10.43 1.67
C GLY A 99 -21.16 -11.15 1.10
#